data_AF-A0A4S9E3V0-F1
#
_entry.id   AF-A0A4S9E3V0-F1
#
_cell.length_a   1.000
_cell.length_b   1.000
_cell.length_c   1.000
_cell.angle_alpha   90.00
_cell.angle_beta   90.00
_cell.angle_gamma   90.00
#
_symmetry.space_group_name_H-M   'P 1'
#
loop_
_entity.id
_entity.type
_entity.pdbx_description
1 polymer ?
#
loop_
_entity_poly.entity_id
_entity_poly.type
_entity_poly.pdbx_seq_one_letter_code
_entity_poly.pdbx_strand_id
1 'polypeptide(L)'
;MTVPGSQIVSYGSKKLRPEDYQVCWICPLPIERTAAEAMLDERHAPLPNNVNDSNTYTLGRIGPHNVAITSLPAGNSVATAIAATHMKYAFPAMRVVLLVGIGGGAPSLSKDIRLGDIVISYPDGTYGGVIQVDYGKSVPTNTHEDGFEFKGALNQPPDQLLNVVNALQAKHSGLGESDEPEYLKFLEQAIKRFPRINAS
;
A
#
# COMPACT_ATOMS: atom_id res chain seq x y z
N MET A 1 37.10 -6.06 12.11
CA MET A 1 36.91 -4.84 11.30
C MET A 1 35.42 -4.53 11.32
N THR A 2 35.00 -3.61 12.20
CA THR A 2 33.60 -3.27 12.46
C THR A 2 33.23 -2.03 11.65
N VAL A 3 32.13 -2.10 10.90
CA VAL A 3 31.62 -0.97 10.11
C VAL A 3 30.87 -0.02 11.07
N PRO A 4 31.28 1.26 11.21
CA PRO A 4 30.57 2.24 12.02
C PRO A 4 29.29 2.67 11.28
N GLY A 5 28.12 2.42 11.85
CA GLY A 5 26.86 2.89 11.26
C GLY A 5 25.64 1.97 11.40
N SER A 6 25.73 0.82 12.08
CA SER A 6 24.55 0.03 12.42
C SER A 6 23.68 0.82 13.40
N GLN A 7 22.78 1.64 12.89
CA GLN A 7 21.61 2.05 13.66
C GLN A 7 20.94 0.76 14.10
N ILE A 8 20.89 0.54 15.42
CA ILE A 8 20.09 -0.54 15.99
C ILE A 8 18.67 -0.25 15.52
N VAL A 9 18.15 -1.08 14.61
CA VAL A 9 16.72 -1.08 14.27
C VAL A 9 16.02 -1.32 15.60
N SER A 10 15.40 -0.29 16.16
CA SER A 10 14.68 -0.40 17.42
C SER A 10 13.44 -1.24 17.16
N TYR A 11 13.51 -2.52 17.52
CA TYR A 11 12.39 -3.43 17.51
C TYR A 11 11.46 -3.14 18.69
N GLY A 12 10.16 -3.37 18.50
CA GLY A 12 9.23 -3.37 19.62
C GLY A 12 9.52 -4.51 20.60
N SER A 13 9.14 -4.33 21.86
CA SER A 13 9.24 -5.39 22.88
C SER A 13 8.04 -6.35 22.86
N LYS A 14 6.90 -5.90 22.34
CA LYS A 14 5.66 -6.68 22.30
C LYS A 14 5.72 -7.76 21.22
N LYS A 15 5.62 -9.02 21.64
CA LYS A 15 5.57 -10.18 20.74
C LYS A 15 4.13 -10.63 20.55
N LEU A 16 3.67 -10.60 19.31
CA LEU A 16 2.37 -11.14 18.89
C LEU A 16 2.56 -12.33 17.96
N ARG A 17 1.50 -13.09 17.75
CA ARG A 17 1.52 -14.25 16.85
C ARG A 17 1.12 -13.81 15.44
N PRO A 18 1.48 -14.58 14.40
CA PRO A 18 1.12 -14.22 13.03
C PRO A 18 -0.40 -14.13 12.80
N GLU A 19 -1.21 -14.87 13.56
CA GLU A 19 -2.68 -14.82 13.49
C GLU A 19 -3.26 -13.50 14.02
N ASP A 20 -2.45 -12.69 14.70
CA ASP A 20 -2.91 -11.42 15.25
C ASP A 20 -2.83 -10.29 14.20
N TYR A 21 -2.27 -10.53 13.01
CA TYR A 21 -2.11 -9.55 11.92
C TYR A 21 -3.14 -9.79 10.81
N GLN A 22 -4.02 -8.80 10.61
CA GLN A 22 -5.11 -8.90 9.65
C GLN A 22 -4.92 -7.99 8.42
N VAL A 23 -4.03 -7.00 8.54
CA VAL A 23 -3.73 -6.02 7.49
C VAL A 23 -2.27 -6.20 7.08
N CYS A 24 -2.08 -6.40 5.80
CA CYS A 24 -0.77 -6.51 5.17
C CYS A 24 -0.54 -5.31 4.27
N TRP A 25 0.65 -4.71 4.32
CA TRP A 25 1.02 -3.52 3.56
C TRP A 25 2.31 -3.83 2.78
N ILE A 26 2.20 -3.80 1.45
CA ILE A 26 3.33 -3.91 0.53
C ILE A 26 3.77 -2.51 0.09
N CYS A 27 5.05 -2.19 0.28
CA CYS A 27 5.70 -0.96 -0.16
C CYS A 27 6.66 -1.26 -1.33
N PRO A 28 6.35 -0.83 -2.57
CA PRO A 28 7.25 -1.00 -3.70
C PRO A 28 8.69 -0.47 -3.51
N LEU A 29 8.86 0.68 -2.85
CA LEU A 29 10.14 1.38 -2.71
C LEU A 29 10.59 1.52 -1.25
N PRO A 30 11.92 1.63 -1.00
CA PRO A 30 12.44 1.86 0.36
C PRO A 30 11.91 3.13 1.04
N ILE A 31 11.69 4.21 0.28
CA ILE A 31 11.15 5.46 0.83
C ILE A 31 9.69 5.30 1.25
N GLU A 32 8.91 4.51 0.52
CA GLU A 32 7.52 4.20 0.86
C GLU A 32 7.45 3.32 2.10
N ARG A 33 8.38 2.35 2.25
CA ARG A 33 8.51 1.58 3.50
C ARG A 33 8.87 2.47 4.68
N THR A 34 9.80 3.41 4.47
CA THR A 34 10.19 4.36 5.52
C THR A 34 8.98 5.16 6.00
N ALA A 35 8.15 5.65 5.09
CA ALA A 35 6.90 6.33 5.42
C ALA A 35 5.91 5.39 6.12
N ALA A 36 5.68 4.18 5.60
CA ALA A 36 4.77 3.21 6.20
C ALA A 36 5.14 2.84 7.65
N GLU A 37 6.44 2.60 7.91
CA GLU A 37 6.92 2.31 9.26
C GLU A 37 6.84 3.51 10.21
N ALA A 38 6.86 4.73 9.68
CA ALA A 38 6.70 5.95 10.46
C ALA A 38 5.27 6.19 10.91
N MET A 39 4.30 5.68 10.15
CA MET A 39 2.86 5.71 10.48
C MET A 39 2.47 4.72 11.59
N LEU A 40 3.36 3.80 12.01
CA LEU A 40 3.07 2.85 13.08
C LEU A 40 2.98 3.55 14.45
N ASP A 41 1.82 3.47 15.10
CA ASP A 41 1.65 3.86 16.51
C ASP A 41 2.64 3.12 17.41
N GLU A 42 2.80 1.82 17.16
CA GLU A 42 3.60 0.89 17.93
C GLU A 42 4.33 -0.06 16.98
N ARG A 43 5.62 -0.31 17.24
CA ARG A 43 6.36 -1.42 16.60
C ARG A 43 6.25 -2.65 17.49
N HIS A 44 6.15 -3.82 16.88
CA HIS A 44 6.18 -5.11 17.56
C HIS A 44 7.54 -5.81 17.37
N ALA A 45 7.79 -6.85 18.15
CA ALA A 45 8.95 -7.72 17.98
C ALA A 45 8.85 -8.49 16.66
N PRO A 46 9.98 -8.75 15.96
CA PRO A 46 9.98 -9.49 14.72
C PRO A 46 9.55 -10.95 14.95
N LEU A 47 8.96 -11.55 13.91
CA LEU A 47 8.74 -13.00 13.88
C LEU A 47 10.04 -13.73 13.49
N PRO A 48 10.19 -15.01 13.86
CA PRO A 48 11.28 -15.84 13.36
C PRO A 48 11.26 -15.88 11.82
N ASN A 49 12.44 -15.85 11.20
CA ASN A 49 12.56 -15.97 9.76
C ASN A 49 12.03 -17.32 9.29
N ASN A 50 11.29 -17.32 8.18
CA ASN A 50 10.86 -18.53 7.49
C ASN A 50 11.74 -18.74 6.26
N VAL A 51 12.41 -19.89 6.15
CA VAL A 51 13.33 -20.19 5.04
C VAL A 51 12.60 -20.21 3.68
N ASN A 52 11.30 -20.46 3.67
CA ASN A 52 10.47 -20.48 2.46
C ASN A 52 9.85 -19.11 2.14
N ASP A 53 10.16 -18.07 2.93
CA ASP A 53 9.67 -16.72 2.72
C ASP A 53 10.83 -15.74 2.60
N SER A 54 11.02 -15.18 1.42
CA SER A 54 12.04 -14.17 1.15
C SER A 54 11.67 -12.77 1.60
N ASN A 55 10.44 -12.53 2.07
CA ASN A 55 10.01 -11.23 2.55
C ASN A 55 10.65 -10.88 3.90
N THR A 56 10.87 -9.59 4.12
CA THR A 56 11.28 -9.06 5.42
C THR A 56 10.18 -8.18 5.99
N TYR A 57 9.59 -8.62 7.10
CA TYR A 57 8.45 -7.95 7.71
C TYR A 57 8.87 -6.96 8.80
N THR A 58 8.28 -5.77 8.77
CA THR A 58 8.15 -4.90 9.93
C THR A 58 6.74 -5.06 10.48
N LEU A 59 6.63 -5.29 11.79
CA LEU A 59 5.36 -5.56 12.45
C LEU A 59 5.01 -4.41 13.38
N GLY A 60 3.73 -4.05 13.43
CA GLY A 60 3.28 -2.99 14.32
C GLY A 60 1.77 -2.85 14.39
N ARG A 61 1.33 -1.69 14.86
CA ARG A 61 -0.07 -1.31 14.99
C ARG A 61 -0.33 0.08 14.44
N ILE A 62 -1.46 0.26 13.75
CA ILE A 62 -2.03 1.56 13.36
C ILE A 62 -3.49 1.57 13.82
N GLY A 63 -3.83 2.49 14.71
CA GLY A 63 -5.13 2.52 15.36
C GLY A 63 -5.47 1.15 15.99
N PRO A 64 -6.64 0.55 15.70
CA PRO A 64 -7.00 -0.75 16.25
C PRO A 64 -6.42 -1.95 15.48
N HIS A 65 -5.66 -1.73 14.40
CA HIS A 65 -5.22 -2.80 13.49
C HIS A 65 -3.74 -3.15 13.68
N ASN A 66 -3.45 -4.43 13.82
CA ASN A 66 -2.08 -4.93 13.69
C ASN A 66 -1.75 -5.09 12.20
N VAL A 67 -0.60 -4.52 11.82
CA VAL A 67 -0.17 -4.40 10.43
C VAL A 67 1.18 -5.11 10.24
N ALA A 68 1.29 -5.88 9.15
CA ALA A 68 2.55 -6.42 8.66
C ALA A 68 2.99 -5.70 7.40
N ILE A 69 4.16 -5.05 7.43
CA ILE A 69 4.71 -4.25 6.33
C ILE A 69 5.85 -5.02 5.68
N THR A 70 5.87 -5.13 4.36
CA THR A 70 6.99 -5.66 3.59
C THR A 70 7.36 -4.74 2.43
N SER A 71 8.57 -4.92 1.89
CA SER A 71 8.98 -4.30 0.63
C SER A 71 9.12 -5.33 -0.45
N LEU A 72 9.00 -4.87 -1.70
CA LEU A 72 9.34 -5.70 -2.84
C LEU A 72 10.85 -5.71 -3.06
N PRO A 73 11.44 -6.85 -3.48
CA PRO A 73 12.74 -6.81 -4.12
C PRO A 73 12.65 -5.92 -5.37
N ALA A 74 13.72 -5.17 -5.67
CA ALA A 74 13.71 -4.17 -6.72
C ALA A 74 13.28 -4.77 -8.08
N GLY A 75 12.29 -4.13 -8.74
CA GLY A 75 12.19 -4.13 -10.20
C GLY A 75 11.24 -5.09 -10.91
N ASN A 76 10.14 -5.59 -10.33
CA ASN A 76 9.06 -6.20 -11.14
C ASN A 76 7.69 -6.31 -10.44
N SER A 77 6.60 -6.34 -11.22
CA SER A 77 5.22 -6.57 -10.77
C SER A 77 4.97 -8.02 -10.30
N VAL A 78 5.73 -8.98 -10.85
CA VAL A 78 5.71 -10.39 -10.43
C VAL A 78 6.07 -10.53 -8.94
N ALA A 79 7.00 -9.72 -8.45
CA ALA A 79 7.41 -9.68 -7.05
C ALA A 79 6.24 -9.32 -6.12
N THR A 80 5.29 -8.50 -6.57
CA THR A 80 4.09 -8.15 -5.77
C THR A 80 3.21 -9.36 -5.52
N ALA A 81 2.91 -10.13 -6.57
CA ALA A 81 2.07 -11.32 -6.44
C ALA A 81 2.73 -12.40 -5.57
N ILE A 82 4.05 -12.59 -5.72
CA ILE A 82 4.84 -13.51 -4.89
C ILE A 82 4.84 -13.04 -3.44
N ALA A 83 5.12 -11.75 -3.19
CA ALA A 83 5.14 -11.18 -1.84
C ALA A 83 3.78 -11.35 -1.14
N ALA A 84 2.68 -11.03 -1.84
CA ALA A 84 1.33 -11.21 -1.31
C ALA A 84 0.99 -12.69 -1.04
N THR A 85 1.45 -13.60 -1.89
CA THR A 85 1.27 -15.05 -1.70
C THR A 85 1.99 -15.54 -0.46
N HIS A 86 3.25 -15.13 -0.26
CA HIS A 86 4.00 -15.45 0.95
C HIS A 86 3.36 -14.84 2.21
N MET A 87 2.91 -13.58 2.15
CA MET A 87 2.17 -12.95 3.26
C MET A 87 0.93 -13.75 3.66
N LYS A 88 0.21 -14.35 2.69
CA LYS A 88 -0.93 -15.21 2.98
C LYS A 88 -0.55 -16.44 3.81
N TYR A 89 0.64 -17.00 3.60
CA TYR A 89 1.14 -18.13 4.38
C TYR A 89 1.73 -17.68 5.73
N ALA A 90 2.43 -16.54 5.75
CA ALA A 90 3.02 -15.99 6.96
C ALA A 90 1.96 -15.50 7.96
N PHE A 91 0.86 -14.91 7.48
CA PHE A 91 -0.20 -14.30 8.29
C PHE A 91 -1.56 -14.92 7.93
N PRO A 92 -1.92 -16.08 8.51
CA PRO A 92 -3.11 -16.84 8.10
C PRO A 92 -4.44 -16.14 8.40
N ALA A 93 -4.45 -15.16 9.31
CA ALA A 93 -5.63 -14.35 9.63
C ALA A 93 -5.74 -13.06 8.78
N MET A 94 -4.85 -12.89 7.79
CA MET A 94 -4.86 -11.76 6.88
C MET A 94 -6.19 -11.65 6.14
N ARG A 95 -6.81 -10.47 6.21
CA ARG A 95 -8.06 -10.15 5.52
C ARG A 95 -7.83 -9.26 4.31
N VAL A 96 -6.82 -8.39 4.38
CA VAL A 96 -6.55 -7.38 3.35
C VAL A 96 -5.05 -7.27 3.14
N VAL A 97 -4.64 -7.16 1.88
CA VAL A 97 -3.31 -6.71 1.46
C VAL A 97 -3.49 -5.38 0.73
N LEU A 98 -2.77 -4.36 1.18
CA LEU A 98 -2.70 -3.05 0.54
C LEU A 98 -1.36 -2.91 -0.16
N LEU A 99 -1.37 -2.55 -1.43
CA LEU A 99 -0.19 -2.03 -2.12
C LEU A 99 -0.28 -0.50 -2.03
N VAL A 100 0.62 0.14 -1.29
CA VAL A 100 0.62 1.60 -1.15
C VAL A 100 2.02 2.11 -1.47
N GLY A 101 2.06 3.08 -2.38
CA GLY A 101 3.27 3.72 -2.84
C GLY A 101 2.95 5.03 -3.55
N ILE A 102 4.00 5.70 -4.04
CA ILE A 102 3.88 6.91 -4.84
C ILE A 102 3.67 6.52 -6.32
N GLY A 103 2.96 7.38 -7.05
CA GLY A 103 2.70 7.20 -8.46
C GLY A 103 2.76 8.52 -9.23
N GLY A 104 2.97 8.43 -10.54
CA GLY A 104 2.82 9.59 -11.44
C GLY A 104 1.35 9.84 -11.76
N GLY A 105 0.95 11.12 -11.79
CA GLY A 105 -0.38 11.53 -12.21
C GLY A 105 -0.45 11.80 -13.73
N ALA A 106 -1.58 11.48 -14.34
CA ALA A 106 -1.90 11.84 -15.73
C ALA A 106 -3.19 12.68 -15.75
N PRO A 107 -3.12 13.98 -15.40
CA PRO A 107 -4.30 14.84 -15.31
C PRO A 107 -4.97 15.05 -16.67
N SER A 108 -6.27 15.29 -16.66
CA SER A 108 -7.07 15.62 -17.84
C SER A 108 -8.12 16.69 -17.51
N LEU A 109 -8.80 17.23 -18.52
CA LEU A 109 -9.89 18.19 -18.31
C LEU A 109 -11.03 17.62 -17.44
N SER A 110 -11.23 16.29 -17.44
CA SER A 110 -12.25 15.62 -16.64
C SER A 110 -11.73 15.05 -15.32
N LYS A 111 -10.40 15.02 -15.10
CA LYS A 111 -9.75 14.47 -13.91
C LYS A 111 -8.60 15.40 -13.49
N ASP A 112 -8.90 16.28 -12.55
CA ASP A 112 -7.92 17.18 -11.92
C ASP A 112 -7.11 16.39 -10.88
N ILE A 113 -5.96 15.84 -11.30
CA ILE A 113 -5.01 15.12 -10.44
C ILE A 113 -3.83 16.03 -10.15
N ARG A 114 -3.53 16.25 -8.87
CA ARG A 114 -2.50 17.16 -8.39
C ARG A 114 -1.50 16.45 -7.49
N LEU A 115 -0.33 17.06 -7.33
CA LEU A 115 0.68 16.57 -6.39
C LEU A 115 0.11 16.61 -4.96
N GLY A 116 0.19 15.48 -4.27
CA GLY A 116 -0.34 15.32 -2.91
C GLY A 116 -1.72 14.64 -2.86
N ASP A 117 -2.39 14.45 -4.00
CA ASP A 117 -3.63 13.70 -4.03
C ASP A 117 -3.41 12.22 -3.67
N ILE A 118 -4.32 11.67 -2.87
CA ILE A 118 -4.37 10.24 -2.56
C ILE A 118 -5.35 9.59 -3.52
N VAL A 119 -4.83 8.74 -4.41
CA VAL A 119 -5.63 7.99 -5.37
C VAL A 119 -5.88 6.59 -4.85
N ILE A 120 -7.14 6.17 -4.86
CA ILE A 120 -7.55 4.81 -4.47
C ILE A 120 -8.04 4.10 -5.73
N SER A 121 -7.57 2.87 -5.94
CA SER A 121 -8.07 2.02 -7.03
C SER A 121 -9.57 1.77 -6.84
N TYR A 122 -10.35 2.07 -7.88
CA TYR A 122 -11.80 1.92 -7.87
C TYR A 122 -12.26 1.35 -9.22
N PRO A 123 -13.14 0.32 -9.23
CA PRO A 123 -13.60 -0.30 -10.46
C PRO A 123 -14.45 0.67 -11.30
N ASP A 124 -14.30 0.60 -12.61
CA ASP A 124 -15.06 1.41 -13.58
C ASP A 124 -15.35 0.57 -14.84
N GLY A 125 -16.63 0.38 -15.14
CA GLY A 125 -17.08 -0.49 -16.23
C GLY A 125 -16.52 -1.91 -16.13
N THR A 126 -15.69 -2.30 -17.11
CA THR A 126 -15.05 -3.63 -17.17
C THR A 126 -13.69 -3.68 -16.47
N TYR A 127 -13.18 -2.56 -15.97
CA TYR A 127 -11.88 -2.48 -15.32
C TYR A 127 -12.01 -2.61 -13.81
N GLY A 128 -11.25 -3.52 -13.19
CA GLY A 128 -11.23 -3.72 -11.74
C GLY A 128 -10.53 -2.60 -10.94
N GLY A 129 -10.20 -1.47 -11.58
CA GLY A 129 -9.54 -0.32 -10.96
C GLY A 129 -8.02 -0.30 -11.06
N VAL A 130 -7.38 -1.38 -11.56
CA VAL A 130 -5.98 -1.38 -11.99
C VAL A 130 -5.88 -2.06 -13.34
N ILE A 131 -5.27 -1.37 -14.30
CA ILE A 131 -5.06 -1.84 -15.67
C ILE A 131 -3.58 -2.11 -15.86
N GLN A 132 -3.26 -3.29 -16.36
CA GLN A 132 -1.89 -3.64 -16.71
C GLN A 132 -1.60 -3.20 -18.15
N VAL A 133 -0.89 -2.07 -18.30
CA VAL A 133 -0.66 -1.42 -19.60
C VAL A 133 0.39 -2.11 -20.47
N ASP A 134 1.31 -2.86 -19.87
CA ASP A 134 2.33 -3.65 -20.59
C ASP A 134 1.79 -5.00 -21.09
N TYR A 135 0.53 -5.33 -20.77
CA TYR A 135 -0.16 -6.55 -21.20
C TYR A 135 -1.37 -6.22 -22.07
N GLY A 136 -1.10 -5.84 -23.31
CA GLY A 136 -2.14 -5.58 -24.31
C GLY A 136 -1.79 -6.18 -25.67
N LYS A 137 -2.81 -6.20 -26.53
CA LYS A 137 -2.72 -6.76 -27.87
C LYS A 137 -2.91 -5.64 -28.88
N SER A 138 -1.98 -5.51 -29.83
CA SER A 138 -2.23 -4.70 -31.02
C SER A 138 -3.39 -5.31 -31.80
N VAL A 139 -4.43 -4.53 -32.01
CA VAL A 139 -5.61 -4.92 -32.76
C VAL A 139 -5.75 -4.02 -33.99
N PRO A 140 -6.31 -4.53 -35.10
CA PRO A 140 -6.59 -3.70 -36.27
C PRO A 140 -7.35 -2.42 -35.90
N THR A 141 -6.97 -1.27 -36.46
CA THR A 141 -7.54 0.05 -36.13
C THR A 141 -9.03 0.20 -36.45
N ASN A 142 -9.61 -0.76 -37.18
CA ASN A 142 -11.06 -0.86 -37.41
C ASN A 142 -11.81 -1.58 -36.27
N THR A 143 -11.12 -2.07 -35.24
CA THR A 143 -11.71 -2.76 -34.08
C THR A 143 -11.62 -1.98 -32.78
N HIS A 144 -10.62 -1.10 -32.64
CA HIS A 144 -10.46 -0.15 -31.52
C HIS A 144 -9.79 1.11 -32.06
N GLU A 145 -10.26 2.29 -31.63
CA GLU A 145 -9.79 3.59 -32.14
C GLU A 145 -8.26 3.77 -31.99
N ASP A 146 -7.67 3.21 -30.93
CA ASP A 146 -6.24 3.33 -30.65
C ASP A 146 -5.40 2.16 -31.20
N GLY A 147 -6.02 1.17 -31.87
CA GLY A 147 -5.32 -0.01 -32.38
C GLY A 147 -4.67 -0.89 -31.29
N PHE A 148 -5.05 -0.69 -30.03
CA PHE A 148 -4.52 -1.41 -28.88
C PHE A 148 -5.65 -1.81 -27.93
N GLU A 149 -5.69 -3.09 -27.57
CA GLU A 149 -6.64 -3.64 -26.61
C GLU A 149 -5.90 -4.02 -25.32
N PHE A 150 -6.24 -3.37 -24.20
CA PHE A 150 -5.74 -3.76 -22.89
C PHE A 150 -6.34 -5.11 -22.48
N LYS A 151 -5.51 -6.14 -22.31
CA LYS A 151 -5.97 -7.50 -21.98
C LYS A 151 -5.85 -7.84 -20.49
N GLY A 152 -5.02 -7.10 -19.76
CA GLY A 152 -4.83 -7.28 -18.32
C GLY A 152 -5.66 -6.31 -17.50
N ALA A 153 -6.73 -6.80 -16.86
CA ALA A 153 -7.35 -6.13 -15.73
C ALA A 153 -7.09 -6.99 -14.48
N LEU A 154 -6.64 -6.37 -13.39
CA LEU A 154 -6.60 -7.05 -12.10
C LEU A 154 -8.02 -7.19 -11.55
N ASN A 155 -8.23 -8.18 -10.68
CA ASN A 155 -9.49 -8.33 -9.96
C ASN A 155 -9.83 -7.04 -9.21
N GLN A 156 -11.12 -6.72 -9.17
CA GLN A 156 -11.61 -5.61 -8.35
C GLN A 156 -11.32 -5.84 -6.86
N PRO A 157 -11.13 -4.76 -6.07
CA PRO A 157 -11.09 -4.85 -4.63
C PRO A 157 -12.35 -5.55 -4.07
N PRO A 158 -12.26 -6.30 -2.96
CA PRO A 158 -13.44 -6.89 -2.32
C PRO A 158 -14.50 -5.85 -1.95
N ASP A 159 -15.78 -6.21 -2.02
CA ASP A 159 -16.92 -5.31 -1.73
C ASP A 159 -16.81 -4.59 -0.38
N GLN A 160 -16.24 -5.25 0.62
CA GLN A 160 -16.01 -4.63 1.94
C GLN A 160 -15.12 -3.38 1.85
N LEU A 161 -14.10 -3.40 1.00
CA LEU A 161 -13.24 -2.24 0.77
C LEU A 161 -13.91 -1.19 -0.09
N LEU A 162 -14.67 -1.60 -1.12
CA LEU A 162 -15.44 -0.67 -1.96
C LEU A 162 -16.47 0.10 -1.12
N ASN A 163 -17.15 -0.56 -0.18
CA ASN A 163 -18.06 0.09 0.76
C ASN A 163 -17.35 1.10 1.66
N VAL A 164 -16.11 0.83 2.08
CA VAL A 164 -15.29 1.80 2.82
C VAL A 164 -14.93 2.99 1.93
N VAL A 165 -14.55 2.77 0.68
CA VAL A 165 -14.25 3.87 -0.28
C VAL A 165 -15.50 4.73 -0.52
N ASN A 166 -16.67 4.13 -0.69
CA ASN A 166 -17.94 4.86 -0.85
C ASN A 166 -18.26 5.72 0.38
N ALA A 167 -18.03 5.18 1.59
CA ALA A 167 -18.19 5.95 2.82
C ALA A 167 -17.18 7.12 2.92
N LEU A 168 -15.93 6.90 2.50
CA LEU A 168 -14.91 7.96 2.45
C LEU A 168 -15.29 9.06 1.44
N GLN A 169 -15.79 8.68 0.27
CA GLN A 169 -16.28 9.61 -0.75
C GLN A 169 -17.44 10.45 -0.21
N ALA A 170 -18.44 9.82 0.42
CA ALA A 170 -19.58 10.53 1.02
C ALA A 170 -19.15 11.54 2.09
N LYS A 171 -18.17 11.17 2.93
CA LYS A 171 -17.56 12.09 3.92
C LYS A 171 -16.86 13.26 3.22
N HIS A 172 -16.03 12.98 2.21
CA HIS A 172 -15.29 14.00 1.47
C HIS A 172 -16.21 14.98 0.71
N SER A 173 -17.35 14.51 0.19
CA SER A 173 -18.29 15.32 -0.59
C SER A 173 -19.26 16.19 0.23
N GLY A 174 -19.26 16.12 1.57
CA GLY A 174 -20.09 17.03 2.37
C GLY A 174 -20.60 16.54 3.73
N LEU A 175 -20.20 15.36 4.21
CA LEU A 175 -20.57 14.84 5.54
C LEU A 175 -19.43 14.90 6.57
N GLY A 176 -18.30 15.52 6.24
CA GLY A 176 -17.20 15.72 7.20
C GLY A 176 -17.59 16.65 8.34
N GLU A 177 -17.33 16.24 9.59
CA GLU A 177 -17.51 17.07 10.79
C GLU A 177 -16.44 18.19 10.89
N SER A 178 -15.38 18.12 10.09
CA SER A 178 -14.32 19.12 9.97
C SER A 178 -13.91 19.35 8.52
N ASP A 179 -13.54 20.59 8.19
CA ASP A 179 -12.95 20.94 6.88
C ASP A 179 -11.59 20.26 6.67
N GLU A 180 -10.92 19.86 7.75
CA GLU A 180 -9.61 19.24 7.72
C GLU A 180 -9.72 17.69 7.67
N PRO A 181 -9.10 17.02 6.68
CA PRO A 181 -9.10 15.57 6.60
C PRO A 181 -8.39 14.91 7.79
N GLU A 182 -8.99 13.88 8.38
CA GLU A 182 -8.42 13.14 9.52
C GLU A 182 -7.01 12.58 9.24
N TYR A 183 -6.68 12.29 7.98
CA TYR A 183 -5.36 11.77 7.62
C TYR A 183 -4.23 12.75 7.89
N LEU A 184 -4.49 14.06 7.89
CA LEU A 184 -3.49 15.08 8.19
C LEU A 184 -2.98 14.95 9.63
N LYS A 185 -3.87 14.64 10.58
CA LYS A 185 -3.49 14.38 11.98
C LYS A 185 -2.52 13.22 12.11
N PHE A 186 -2.71 12.15 11.33
CA PHE A 186 -1.78 11.02 11.32
C PHE A 186 -0.42 11.41 10.72
N LEU A 187 -0.41 12.21 9.64
CA LEU A 187 0.82 12.71 9.03
C LEU A 187 1.61 13.61 9.99
N GLU A 188 0.94 14.54 10.66
CA GLU A 188 1.58 15.41 11.66
C GLU A 188 2.22 14.63 12.80
N GLN A 189 1.52 13.62 13.32
CA GLN A 189 2.05 12.75 14.37
C GLN A 189 3.28 11.97 13.89
N ALA A 190 3.23 11.42 12.68
CA ALA A 190 4.35 10.69 12.09
C ALA A 190 5.58 11.61 11.89
N ILE A 191 5.39 12.81 11.34
CA ILE A 191 6.45 13.80 11.12
C ILE A 191 7.06 14.24 12.47
N LYS A 192 6.22 14.48 13.48
CA LYS A 192 6.68 14.85 14.82
C LYS A 192 7.54 13.76 15.46
N ARG A 193 7.17 12.49 15.26
CA ARG A 193 7.92 11.33 15.78
C ARG A 193 9.19 11.06 14.98
N PHE A 194 9.19 11.33 13.68
CA PHE A 194 10.31 11.08 12.78
C PHE A 194 10.64 12.32 11.92
N PRO A 195 11.27 13.36 12.51
CA PRO A 195 11.50 14.63 11.81
C PRO A 195 12.34 14.54 10.54
N ARG A 196 13.18 13.49 10.41
CA ARG A 196 14.03 13.26 9.23
C ARG A 196 13.26 12.89 7.96
N ILE A 197 12.00 12.49 8.07
CA ILE A 197 11.15 12.14 6.92
C ILE A 197 10.76 13.39 6.12
N ASN A 198 10.81 14.57 6.73
CA ASN A 198 10.42 15.84 6.09
C ASN A 198 11.58 16.55 5.37
N ALA A 199 12.73 15.88 5.21
CA ALA A 199 14.00 16.50 4.77
C ALA A 199 14.41 16.18 3.32
N SER A 200 13.48 15.70 2.49
CA SER A 200 13.72 15.31 1.09
C SER A 200 13.03 16.24 0.11
#